data_AF-A0A2Z4W9M1-F1
#
_entry.id   AF-A0A2Z4W9M1-F1
#
_cell.length_a   1.000
_cell.length_b   1.000
_cell.length_c   1.000
_cell.angle_alpha   90.00
_cell.angle_beta   90.00
_cell.angle_gamma   90.00
#
_symmetry.space_group_name_H-M   'P 1'
#
loop_
_entity.id
_entity.type
_entity.pdbx_description
1 polymer ?
#
loop_
_entity_poly.entity_id
_entity_poly.type
_entity_poly.pdbx_seq_one_letter_code
_entity_poly.pdbx_strand_id
1 'polypeptide(L)'
;MAIDIVEIAKEIYTATKRLQKSGDKLFTLAKKYAQAEQKYRHALGIEIMRLREQKVQATLIGDVARANLSDLKFERDLAEFRYKAGRDKSQALQAEISALQTLYKRQEEI
;
A
#
# COMPACT_ATOMS: atom_id res chain seq x y z
N MET A 1 32.52 4.93 -25.91
CA MET A 1 31.06 4.93 -25.68
C MET A 1 30.81 5.52 -24.31
N ALA A 2 30.76 6.85 -24.22
CA ALA A 2 30.18 7.52 -23.06
C ALA A 2 28.66 7.37 -23.22
N ILE A 3 28.07 6.33 -22.62
CA ILE A 3 26.68 6.48 -22.18
C ILE A 3 26.78 7.61 -21.17
N ASP A 4 26.21 8.76 -21.55
CA ASP A 4 26.54 10.06 -21.01
C ASP A 4 26.29 10.05 -19.49
N ILE A 5 27.33 10.28 -18.70
CA ILE A 5 27.27 10.39 -17.23
C ILE A 5 26.14 11.35 -16.80
N VAL A 6 25.89 12.36 -17.63
CA VAL A 6 24.80 13.32 -17.46
C VAL A 6 23.42 12.67 -17.62
N GLU A 7 23.24 11.69 -18.50
CA GLU A 7 21.98 10.93 -18.64
C GLU A 7 21.71 10.06 -17.40
N ILE A 8 22.73 9.36 -16.89
CA ILE A 8 22.58 8.54 -15.67
C ILE A 8 22.25 9.42 -14.46
N ALA A 9 22.94 10.55 -14.31
CA ALA A 9 22.66 11.51 -13.24
C ALA A 9 21.25 12.09 -13.34
N LYS A 10 20.78 12.42 -14.56
CA LYS A 10 19.41 12.86 -14.80
C LYS A 10 18.42 11.78 -14.39
N GLU A 11 18.62 10.53 -14.79
CA GLU A 11 17.71 9.42 -14.45
C GLU A 11 17.65 9.15 -12.95
N ILE A 12 18.79 9.18 -12.24
CA ILE A 12 18.82 9.08 -10.78
C ILE A 12 17.99 10.21 -10.13
N TYR A 13 18.13 11.44 -10.64
CA TYR A 13 17.37 12.58 -10.14
C TYR A 13 15.87 12.44 -10.39
N THR A 14 15.45 12.01 -11.59
CA THR A 14 14.04 11.76 -11.91
C THR A 14 13.46 10.63 -11.07
N ALA A 15 14.18 9.52 -10.92
CA ALA A 15 13.76 8.39 -10.10
C ALA A 15 13.61 8.80 -8.63
N THR A 16 14.54 9.59 -8.09
CA THR A 16 14.47 10.11 -6.72
C THR A 16 13.26 11.02 -6.50
N LYS A 17 12.96 11.92 -7.45
CA LYS A 17 11.73 12.73 -7.41
C LYS A 17 10.46 11.89 -7.47
N ARG A 18 10.44 10.82 -8.28
CA ARG A 18 9.32 9.87 -8.33
C ARG A 18 9.16 9.11 -7.01
N LEU A 19 10.26 8.75 -6.35
CA LEU A 19 10.26 8.09 -5.05
C LEU A 19 9.69 9.00 -3.95
N GLN A 20 10.12 10.27 -3.88
CA GLN A 20 9.55 11.26 -2.95
C GLN A 20 8.04 11.39 -3.12
N LYS A 21 7.56 11.60 -4.35
CA LYS A 21 6.12 11.68 -4.65
C LYS A 21 5.37 10.39 -4.30
N SER A 22 6.03 9.24 -4.40
CA SER A 22 5.45 7.95 -4.02
C SER A 22 5.31 7.82 -2.50
N GLY A 23 6.27 8.35 -1.73
CA GLY A 23 6.21 8.44 -0.27
C GLY A 23 5.00 9.23 0.23
N ASP A 24 4.75 10.43 -0.31
CA ASP A 24 3.59 11.25 0.08
C ASP A 24 2.26 10.55 -0.21
N LYS A 25 2.18 9.90 -1.38
CA LYS A 25 1.01 9.09 -1.76
C LYS A 25 0.84 7.88 -0.85
N LEU A 26 1.93 7.26 -0.41
CA LEU A 26 1.90 6.15 0.52
C LEU A 26 1.34 6.53 1.87
N PHE A 27 1.69 7.69 2.43
CA PHE A 27 1.06 8.18 3.66
C PHE A 27 -0.45 8.37 3.51
N THR A 28 -0.88 8.88 2.37
CA THR A 28 -2.31 9.04 2.05
C THR A 28 -3.00 7.67 1.96
N LEU A 29 -2.38 6.69 1.31
CA LEU A 29 -2.91 5.32 1.21
C LEU A 29 -2.95 4.63 2.57
N ALA A 30 -1.91 4.78 3.39
CA ALA A 30 -1.84 4.24 4.74
C ALA A 30 -2.97 4.79 5.62
N LYS A 31 -3.19 6.11 5.57
CA LYS A 31 -4.31 6.76 6.29
C LYS A 31 -5.66 6.21 5.83
N LYS A 32 -5.88 6.10 4.52
CA LYS A 32 -7.12 5.54 3.96
C LYS A 32 -7.35 4.10 4.42
N TYR A 33 -6.31 3.27 4.40
CA TYR A 33 -6.38 1.90 4.89
C TYR A 33 -6.73 1.84 6.38
N ALA A 34 -6.06 2.63 7.22
CA ALA A 34 -6.34 2.69 8.65
C ALA A 34 -7.79 3.12 8.95
N GLN A 35 -8.29 4.13 8.21
CA GLN A 35 -9.68 4.58 8.33
C GLN A 35 -10.68 3.51 7.90
N ALA A 36 -10.41 2.79 6.80
CA ALA A 36 -11.27 1.71 6.32
C ALA A 36 -11.30 0.51 7.30
N GLU A 37 -10.15 0.11 7.85
CA GLU A 37 -10.08 -0.94 8.89
C GLU A 37 -10.84 -0.51 10.15
N GLN A 38 -10.66 0.72 10.62
CA GLN A 38 -11.41 1.24 11.78
C GLN A 38 -12.93 1.16 11.53
N LYS A 39 -13.40 1.66 10.38
CA LYS A 39 -14.82 1.65 10.00
C LYS A 39 -15.37 0.23 9.93
N TYR A 40 -14.67 -0.68 9.27
CA TYR A 40 -15.07 -2.08 9.14
C TYR A 40 -15.12 -2.78 10.51
N ARG A 41 -14.09 -2.63 11.35
CA ARG A 41 -14.04 -3.26 12.68
C ARG A 41 -15.13 -2.77 13.61
N HIS A 42 -15.41 -1.47 13.58
CA HIS A 42 -16.48 -0.88 14.36
C HIS A 42 -17.85 -1.43 13.93
N ALA A 43 -18.15 -1.40 12.63
CA ALA A 43 -19.39 -1.95 12.08
C ALA A 43 -19.54 -3.44 12.37
N LEU A 44 -18.46 -4.22 12.23
CA LEU A 44 -18.47 -5.66 12.51
C LEU A 44 -18.79 -5.96 13.98
N GLY A 45 -18.24 -5.19 14.92
CA GLY A 45 -18.56 -5.34 16.33
C GLY A 45 -20.05 -5.10 16.62
N ILE A 46 -20.61 -4.03 16.07
CA ILE A 46 -22.04 -3.69 16.20
C ILE A 46 -22.91 -4.80 15.59
N GLU A 47 -22.57 -5.25 14.39
CA GLU A 47 -23.35 -6.25 13.67
C GLU A 47 -23.34 -7.60 14.39
N ILE A 48 -22.22 -8.01 14.98
CA ILE A 48 -22.13 -9.21 15.81
C ILE A 48 -23.05 -9.07 17.04
N MET A 49 -23.08 -7.92 17.72
CA MET A 49 -23.97 -7.71 18.87
C MET A 49 -25.44 -7.77 18.44
N ARG A 50 -25.80 -7.14 17.32
CA ARG A 50 -27.15 -7.17 16.74
C ARG A 50 -27.59 -8.61 16.42
N LEU A 51 -26.74 -9.40 15.78
CA LEU A 51 -27.04 -10.79 15.44
C LEU A 51 -27.17 -11.70 16.68
N ARG A 52 -26.40 -11.42 17.75
CA ARG A 52 -26.57 -12.09 19.06
C ARG A 52 -27.92 -11.80 19.67
N GLU A 53 -28.36 -10.54 19.65
CA GLU A 53 -29.68 -10.13 20.13
C GLU A 53 -30.81 -10.80 19.33
N GLN A 54 -30.60 -10.97 18.01
CA GLN A 54 -31.49 -11.72 17.13
C GLN A 54 -31.47 -13.25 17.32
N LYS A 55 -30.74 -13.76 18.31
CA LYS A 55 -30.61 -15.19 18.62
C LYS A 55 -30.15 -16.04 17.43
N VAL A 56 -29.37 -15.45 16.51
CA VAL A 56 -28.69 -16.20 15.45
C VAL A 56 -27.78 -17.24 16.10
N GLN A 57 -27.70 -18.44 15.52
CA GLN A 57 -26.84 -19.50 16.03
C GLN A 57 -25.40 -18.99 16.17
N ALA A 58 -24.80 -19.15 17.36
CA ALA A 58 -23.51 -18.55 17.70
C ALA A 58 -22.39 -18.87 16.69
N THR A 59 -22.41 -20.08 16.13
CA THR A 59 -21.45 -20.54 15.10
C THR A 59 -21.60 -19.82 13.76
N LEU A 60 -22.80 -19.31 13.43
CA LEU A 60 -23.09 -18.62 12.17
C LEU A 60 -22.92 -17.10 12.24
N ILE A 61 -22.93 -16.51 13.44
CA ILE A 61 -22.88 -15.05 13.63
C ILE A 61 -21.68 -14.43 12.90
N GLY A 62 -20.50 -15.06 12.98
CA GLY A 62 -19.29 -14.54 12.34
C GLY A 62 -19.36 -14.53 10.81
N ASP A 63 -20.02 -15.52 10.21
CA ASP A 63 -20.19 -15.61 8.76
C ASP A 63 -21.24 -14.62 8.27
N VAL A 64 -22.38 -14.56 8.97
CA VAL A 64 -23.48 -13.65 8.64
C VAL A 64 -23.05 -12.20 8.79
N ALA A 65 -22.34 -11.83 9.86
CA ALA A 65 -21.86 -10.46 10.06
C ALA A 65 -20.90 -10.04 8.94
N ARG A 66 -20.00 -10.94 8.52
CA ARG A 66 -19.06 -10.67 7.41
C ARG A 66 -19.76 -10.58 6.06
N ALA A 67 -20.82 -11.38 5.84
CA ALA A 67 -21.63 -11.30 4.63
C ALA A 67 -22.40 -9.97 4.55
N ASN A 68 -23.03 -9.56 5.65
CA ASN A 68 -23.81 -8.31 5.74
C ASN A 68 -22.93 -7.07 5.57
N LEU A 69 -21.65 -7.14 5.97
CA LEU A 69 -20.68 -6.06 5.85
C LEU A 69 -19.65 -6.31 4.74
N SER A 70 -20.00 -7.11 3.74
CA SER A 70 -19.11 -7.48 2.65
C SER A 70 -18.55 -6.27 1.89
N ASP A 71 -19.35 -5.22 1.70
CA ASP A 71 -18.90 -3.98 1.05
C ASP A 71 -17.81 -3.27 1.86
N LEU A 72 -17.99 -3.12 3.18
CA LEU A 72 -16.99 -2.51 4.06
C LEU A 72 -15.72 -3.34 4.13
N LYS A 73 -15.85 -4.67 4.11
CA LYS A 73 -14.72 -5.58 4.05
C LYS A 73 -13.97 -5.41 2.74
N PHE A 74 -14.68 -5.32 1.61
CA PHE A 74 -14.09 -5.09 0.29
C PHE A 74 -13.35 -3.75 0.24
N GLU A 75 -13.96 -2.66 0.72
CA GLU A 75 -13.31 -1.33 0.78
C GLU A 75 -11.99 -1.37 1.56
N ARG A 76 -12.00 -2.05 2.71
CA ARG A 76 -10.81 -2.24 3.53
C ARG A 76 -9.75 -3.05 2.79
N ASP A 77 -10.11 -4.22 2.28
CA ASP A 77 -9.16 -5.12 1.63
C ASP A 77 -8.54 -4.44 0.40
N LEU A 78 -9.35 -3.72 -0.38
CA LEU A 78 -8.89 -2.90 -1.49
C LEU A 78 -7.90 -1.81 -1.04
N ALA A 79 -8.18 -1.13 0.07
CA ALA A 79 -7.27 -0.12 0.61
C ALA A 79 -5.94 -0.73 1.08
N GLU A 80 -5.99 -1.92 1.71
CA GLU A 80 -4.80 -2.67 2.12
C GLU A 80 -3.94 -3.05 0.91
N PHE A 81 -4.54 -3.65 -0.11
CA PHE A 81 -3.83 -4.06 -1.32
C PHE A 81 -3.22 -2.87 -2.06
N ARG A 82 -3.93 -1.74 -2.13
CA ARG A 82 -3.39 -0.50 -2.72
C ARG A 82 -2.19 0.02 -1.96
N TYR A 83 -2.24 0.02 -0.62
CA TYR A 83 -1.11 0.42 0.21
C TYR A 83 0.09 -0.51 0.00
N LYS A 84 -0.11 -1.84 0.07
CA LYS A 84 0.95 -2.83 -0.15
C LYS A 84 1.58 -2.70 -1.53
N ALA A 85 0.77 -2.63 -2.59
CA ALA A 85 1.26 -2.45 -3.95
C ALA A 85 2.06 -1.16 -4.12
N GLY A 86 1.62 -0.06 -3.51
CA GLY A 86 2.37 1.21 -3.51
C GLY A 86 3.72 1.09 -2.80
N ARG A 87 3.78 0.33 -1.71
CA ARG A 87 5.00 0.12 -0.91
C ARG A 87 5.99 -0.71 -1.71
N ASP A 88 5.52 -1.82 -2.27
CA ASP A 88 6.36 -2.74 -3.03
C ASP A 88 6.90 -2.05 -4.30
N LYS A 89 6.08 -1.20 -4.95
CA LYS A 89 6.55 -0.34 -6.04
C LYS A 89 7.63 0.65 -5.61
N SER A 90 7.49 1.25 -4.43
CA SER A 90 8.48 2.20 -3.91
C SER A 90 9.81 1.51 -3.56
N GLN A 91 9.75 0.27 -3.05
CA GLN A 91 10.93 -0.56 -2.83
C GLN A 91 11.62 -0.93 -4.15
N ALA A 92 10.86 -1.26 -5.19
CA ALA A 92 11.41 -1.52 -6.52
C ALA A 92 12.12 -0.28 -7.09
N LEU A 93 11.53 0.91 -6.97
CA LEU A 93 12.17 2.18 -7.36
C LEU A 93 13.45 2.45 -6.57
N GLN A 94 13.48 2.13 -5.28
CA GLN A 94 14.68 2.28 -4.47
C GLN A 94 15.81 1.35 -4.96
N ALA A 95 15.49 0.10 -5.30
CA ALA A 95 16.45 -0.84 -5.87
C ALA A 95 16.99 -0.38 -7.23
N GLU A 96 16.12 0.18 -8.09
CA GLU A 96 16.52 0.76 -9.38
C GLU A 96 17.49 1.94 -9.19
N ILE A 97 17.20 2.86 -8.26
CA ILE A 97 18.10 3.97 -7.93
C ILE A 97 19.46 3.45 -7.45
N SER A 98 19.48 2.44 -6.58
CA SER A 98 20.73 1.83 -6.12
C SER A 98 21.54 1.22 -7.26
N ALA A 99 20.89 0.53 -8.20
CA ALA A 99 21.57 -0.03 -9.37
C ALA A 99 22.17 1.07 -10.26
N LEU A 100 21.43 2.15 -10.51
CA LEU A 100 21.94 3.30 -11.28
C LEU A 100 23.11 3.99 -10.58
N GLN A 101 23.07 4.13 -9.25
CA GLN A 101 24.18 4.68 -8.47
C GLN A 101 25.44 3.81 -8.56
N THR A 102 25.30 2.48 -8.57
CA THR A 102 26.44 1.57 -8.77
C THR A 102 27.02 1.70 -10.17
N LEU A 103 26.18 1.80 -11.21
CA LEU A 103 26.63 2.02 -12.59
C LEU A 103 27.37 3.35 -12.75
N TYR A 104 26.83 4.41 -12.16
CA TYR A 104 27.44 5.74 -12.16
C TYR A 104 28.85 5.72 -11.54
N LYS A 105 29.00 5.13 -10.34
CA LYS A 105 30.32 5.02 -9.67
C LYS A 105 31.35 4.27 -10.50
N ARG A 106 30.94 3.15 -11.13
CA ARG A 106 31.84 2.34 -11.95
C ARG A 106 32.31 3.07 -13.22
N GLN A 107 31.53 4.02 -13.73
CA GLN A 107 31.96 4.87 -14.85
C GLN A 107 32.92 5.98 -14.42
N GLU A 108 32.85 6.47 -13.18
CA GLU A 108 33.85 7.43 -12.66
C GLU A 108 35.22 6.79 -12.42
N GLU A 109 35.28 5.46 -12.22
CA GLU A 109 36.51 4.69 -12.00
C GLU A 109 37.25 4.29 -13.29
N ILE A 110 36.65 4.49 -14.48
CA ILE A 110 37.20 4.15 -15.81
C ILE A 110 37.74 5.40 -16.50
#